data_AF-A0A9E1CLT5-F1
#
_entry.id   AF-A0A9E1CLT5-F1
#
_cell.length_a   1.000
_cell.length_b   1.000
_cell.length_c   1.000
_cell.angle_alpha   90.00
_cell.angle_beta   90.00
_cell.angle_gamma   90.00
#
_symmetry.space_group_name_H-M   'P 1'
#
loop_
_entity.id
_entity.type
_entity.pdbx_description
1 polymer ?
#
loop_
_entity_poly.entity_id
_entity_poly.type
_entity_poly.pdbx_seq_one_letter_code
_entity_poly.pdbx_strand_id
1 'polypeptide(L)' 'MLSEQELLEMERPVSARHAPMRRCDRAAQFAPFAALSGFGEAVQEAGRLARERIESAERSDKLPDDAFFDFDPDFMDGMP' A
#
# COMPACT_ATOMS: atom_id res chain seq x y z
N MET A 1 -18.39 -29.60 -17.73
CA MET A 1 -17.42 -28.83 -16.94
C MET A 1 -17.40 -29.44 -15.55
N LEU A 2 -16.23 -29.46 -14.89
CA LEU A 2 -16.13 -29.95 -13.50
C LEU A 2 -16.86 -28.97 -12.55
N SER A 3 -17.43 -29.49 -11.48
CA SER A 3 -17.97 -28.71 -10.37
C SER A 3 -16.86 -28.11 -9.50
N GLU A 4 -17.21 -27.10 -8.71
CA GLU A 4 -16.26 -26.47 -7.78
C GLU A 4 -15.74 -27.45 -6.72
N GLN A 5 -16.61 -28.35 -6.22
CA GLN A 5 -16.21 -29.39 -5.25
C GLN A 5 -15.22 -30.37 -5.88
N GLU A 6 -15.46 -30.81 -7.11
CA GLU A 6 -14.53 -31.70 -7.81
C GLU A 6 -13.17 -31.03 -8.05
N LEU A 7 -13.13 -29.72 -8.34
CA LEU A 7 -11.85 -28.99 -8.54
C LEU A 7 -11.01 -28.93 -7.25
N LEU A 8 -11.67 -28.80 -6.09
CA LEU A 8 -11.02 -28.71 -4.78
C LEU A 8 -10.45 -30.05 -4.31
N GLU A 9 -11.09 -31.17 -4.68
CA GLU A 9 -10.73 -32.52 -4.25
C GLU A 9 -9.59 -33.14 -5.09
N MET A 10 -9.19 -32.51 -6.19
CA MET A 10 -8.14 -33.03 -7.07
C MET A 10 -6.77 -33.07 -6.39
N GLU A 11 -6.09 -34.21 -6.51
CA GLU A 11 -4.69 -34.30 -6.16
C GLU A 11 -3.84 -33.34 -7.00
N ARG A 12 -2.90 -32.66 -6.34
CA ARG A 12 -2.02 -31.71 -7.02
C ARG A 12 -1.10 -32.46 -8.00
N PRO A 13 -1.14 -32.16 -9.31
CA PRO A 13 -0.36 -32.89 -10.29
C PRO A 13 1.14 -32.61 -10.09
N VAL A 14 1.94 -33.68 -10.08
CA VAL A 14 3.40 -33.60 -10.00
C VAL A 14 3.98 -33.85 -11.39
N SER A 15 4.76 -32.89 -11.91
CA SER A 15 5.39 -33.04 -13.22
C SER A 15 6.48 -34.10 -13.18
N ALA A 16 6.46 -35.02 -14.16
CA ALA A 16 7.51 -36.02 -14.36
C ALA A 16 8.82 -35.40 -14.91
N ARG A 17 8.71 -34.27 -15.65
CA ARG A 17 9.86 -33.59 -16.27
C ARG A 17 10.48 -32.54 -15.34
N HIS A 18 9.66 -31.86 -14.54
CA HIS A 18 10.09 -30.79 -13.65
C HIS A 18 9.71 -31.14 -12.22
N ALA A 19 10.59 -31.88 -11.55
CA ALA A 19 10.40 -32.25 -10.17
C ALA A 19 10.22 -31.00 -9.28
N PRO A 20 9.33 -31.03 -8.29
CA PRO A 20 9.15 -29.91 -7.36
C PRO A 20 10.43 -29.61 -6.59
N MET A 21 10.77 -28.33 -6.52
CA MET A 21 11.91 -27.83 -5.74
C MET A 21 11.68 -28.04 -4.23
N ARG A 22 12.73 -28.46 -3.50
CA ARG A 22 12.67 -28.62 -2.03
C ARG A 22 12.39 -27.29 -1.35
N ARG A 23 11.78 -27.32 -0.16
CA ARG A 23 11.42 -26.10 0.59
C ARG A 23 12.64 -25.21 0.88
N CYS A 24 13.79 -25.79 1.23
CA CYS A 24 15.03 -25.07 1.48
C CYS A 24 15.54 -24.33 0.24
N ASP A 25 15.53 -25.00 -0.92
CA ASP A 25 16.00 -24.43 -2.17
C ASP A 25 15.08 -23.31 -2.64
N ARG A 26 13.77 -23.42 -2.38
CA ARG A 26 12.82 -22.31 -2.57
C ARG A 26 13.15 -21.12 -1.67
N ALA A 27 13.51 -21.34 -0.42
CA ALA A 27 13.89 -20.26 0.50
C ALA A 27 15.21 -19.57 0.08
N ALA A 28 16.16 -20.33 -0.47
CA ALA A 28 17.45 -19.80 -0.94
C ALA A 28 17.31 -18.77 -2.07
N GLN A 29 16.21 -18.78 -2.83
CA GLN A 29 15.93 -17.74 -3.84
C GLN A 29 15.83 -16.33 -3.22
N PHE A 30 15.51 -16.24 -1.94
CA PHE A 30 15.42 -14.99 -1.19
C PHE A 30 16.74 -14.61 -0.49
N ALA A 31 17.81 -15.39 -0.65
CA ALA A 31 19.13 -15.09 -0.08
C ALA A 31 19.69 -13.69 -0.46
N PRO A 32 19.49 -13.16 -1.69
CA PRO A 32 19.93 -11.81 -2.05
C PRO A 32 19.32 -10.71 -1.17
N PHE A 33 18.18 -10.97 -0.52
CA PHE A 33 17.49 -10.04 0.36
C PHE A 33 17.73 -10.31 1.84
N ALA A 34 18.66 -11.20 2.19
CA ALA A 34 18.97 -11.51 3.59
C ALA A 34 19.38 -10.27 4.40
N ALA A 35 20.06 -9.32 3.76
CA ALA A 35 20.43 -8.03 4.34
C ALA A 35 19.23 -7.16 4.75
N LEU A 36 18.03 -7.39 4.20
CA LEU A 36 16.81 -6.68 4.59
C LEU A 36 16.21 -7.20 5.92
N SER A 37 16.80 -8.26 6.49
CA SER A 37 16.44 -8.71 7.84
C SER A 37 16.81 -7.62 8.85
N GLY A 38 15.83 -7.13 9.62
CA GLY A 38 16.01 -6.02 10.56
C GLY A 38 15.43 -4.68 10.10
N PHE A 39 15.01 -4.53 8.84
CA PHE A 39 14.33 -3.32 8.34
C PHE A 39 12.85 -3.20 8.77
N GLY A 40 12.37 -4.07 9.67
CA GLY A 40 10.99 -4.05 10.14
C GLY A 40 10.60 -2.70 10.76
N GLU A 41 11.50 -2.09 11.53
CA GLU A 41 11.27 -0.76 12.14
C GLU A 41 11.19 0.34 11.07
N ALA A 42 12.06 0.31 10.07
CA ALA A 42 12.03 1.27 8.96
C ALA A 42 10.74 1.18 8.13
N VAL A 43 10.23 -0.04 7.90
CA VAL A 43 8.94 -0.26 7.22
C VAL A 43 7.77 0.25 8.06
N GLN A 44 7.79 0.03 9.38
CA GLN A 44 6.76 0.55 10.28
C GLN A 44 6.75 2.08 10.29
N GLU A 45 7.92 2.72 10.39
CA GLU A 45 8.03 4.18 10.41
C GLU A 45 7.60 4.81 9.08
N ALA A 46 7.98 4.19 7.96
CA ALA A 46 7.48 4.61 6.64
C ALA A 46 5.93 4.50 6.57
N GLY A 47 5.34 3.48 7.18
CA GLY A 47 3.89 3.33 7.30
C GLY A 47 3.23 4.43 8.14
N ARG A 48 3.86 4.84 9.25
CA ARG A 48 3.38 5.95 10.10
C ARG A 48 3.38 7.26 9.31
N LEU A 49 4.49 7.58 8.65
CA LEU A 49 4.63 8.79 7.83
C LEU A 49 3.64 8.81 6.65
N ALA A 50 3.40 7.66 6.01
CA ALA A 50 2.42 7.57 4.94
C ALA A 50 0.99 7.89 5.42
N ARG A 51 0.59 7.37 6.58
CA ARG A 51 -0.71 7.67 7.20
C ARG A 51 -0.86 9.16 7.53
N GLU A 52 0.16 9.75 8.16
CA GLU A 52 0.17 11.17 8.52
C GLU A 52 0.02 12.07 7.27
N ARG A 53 0.66 11.71 6.15
CA ARG A 53 0.53 12.44 4.88
C ARG A 53 -0.86 12.31 4.27
N ILE A 54 -1.48 11.13 4.34
CA ILE A 54 -2.86 10.92 3.86
C ILE A 54 -3.84 11.75 4.70
N GLU A 55 -3.78 11.65 6.02
CA GLU A 55 -4.64 12.42 6.93
C GLU A 55 -4.49 13.94 6.72
N SER A 56 -3.25 14.40 6.50
CA SER A 56 -2.99 15.82 6.20
C SER A 56 -3.57 16.26 4.86
N ALA A 57 -3.45 15.42 3.82
CA ALA A 57 -4.03 15.70 2.50
C ALA A 57 -5.56 15.75 2.57
N GLU A 58 -6.18 14.80 3.27
CA GLU A 58 -7.63 14.77 3.50
C GLU A 58 -8.13 15.97 4.31
N ARG A 59 -7.32 16.49 5.22
CA ARG A 59 -7.63 17.72 5.97
C ARG A 59 -7.50 18.97 5.10
N SER A 60 -6.51 19.03 4.20
CA SER A 60 -6.33 20.17 3.30
C SER A 60 -7.39 20.25 2.20
N ASP A 61 -7.96 19.11 1.80
CA ASP A 61 -9.06 19.04 0.83
C ASP A 61 -10.39 19.50 1.44
N LYS A 62 -10.47 19.52 2.78
CA LYS A 62 -11.57 20.11 3.55
C LYS A 62 -11.23 21.54 3.93
N LEU A 63 -11.17 22.43 2.93
CA LEU A 63 -11.34 23.86 3.23
C LEU A 63 -12.73 24.02 3.87
N PRO A 64 -12.86 24.70 5.03
CA PRO A 64 -14.18 24.94 5.60
C PRO A 64 -15.05 25.67 4.58
N ASP A 65 -16.27 25.18 4.30
CA ASP A 65 -17.22 25.86 3.39
C ASP A 65 -17.52 27.30 3.83
N ASP A 66 -17.25 27.59 5.10
CA ASP A 66 -17.34 28.85 5.83
C ASP A 66 -16.02 29.62 5.91
N ALA A 67 -14.98 29.24 5.15
CA ALA A 67 -13.90 30.14 4.76
C ALA A 67 -14.44 31.19 3.77
N PHE A 68 -15.46 31.91 4.23
CA PHE A 68 -15.80 33.24 3.80
C PHE A 68 -14.50 34.01 3.87
N PHE A 69 -13.86 34.19 2.71
CA PHE A 69 -12.86 35.22 2.52
C PHE A 69 -13.43 36.44 3.24
N ASP A 70 -12.76 36.98 4.25
CA ASP A 70 -13.11 38.29 4.80
C ASP A 70 -12.94 39.26 3.63
N PHE A 71 -13.97 39.34 2.79
CA PHE A 71 -14.08 40.30 1.72
C PHE A 71 -14.34 41.58 2.46
N ASP A 72 -13.26 42.24 2.86
CA ASP A 72 -13.30 43.57 3.41
C ASP A 72 -13.80 44.49 2.28
N PRO A 73 -15.07 44.91 2.30
CA PRO A 73 -15.65 45.65 1.18
C PRO A 73 -15.00 47.03 1.03
N ASP A 74 -14.36 47.52 2.08
CA ASP A 74 -13.67 48.81 2.10
C ASP A 74 -12.35 48.77 1.31
N PHE A 75 -11.81 47.57 1.01
CA PHE A 75 -10.59 47.44 0.19
C PHE A 75 -10.80 47.87 -1.27
N MET A 76 -12.04 47.83 -1.78
CA MET A 76 -12.34 48.17 -3.18
C MET A 76 -12.71 49.65 -3.39
N ASP A 77 -12.85 50.46 -2.34
CA ASP A 77 -13.26 51.88 -2.42
C ASP A 77 -12.07 52.85 -2.55
N GLY A 78 -10.84 52.32 -2.62
CA GLY A 78 -9.58 53.09 -2.66
C GLY A 78 -8.61 52.72 -3.78
N MET A 79 -9.05 51.99 -4.80
CA MET A 79 -8.22 51.70 -5.96
C MET A 79 -8.31 52.90 -6.95
N PRO A 80 -7.17 53.47 -7.41
CA PRO A 80 -7.18 54.63 -8.29
C PRO A 80 -7.80 54.36 -9.67
#